data_AF-A0A7V0PSL4-F1
#
_entry.id   AF-A0A7V0PSL4-F1
#
_cell.length_a   1.000
_cell.length_b   1.000
_cell.length_c   1.000
_cell.angle_alpha   90.00
_cell.angle_beta   90.00
_cell.angle_gamma   90.00
#
_symmetry.space_group_name_H-M   'P 1'
#
loop_
_entity.id
_entity.type
_entity.pdbx_description
1 polymer ?
#
loop_
_entity_poly.entity_id
_entity_poly.type
_entity_poly.pdbx_seq_one_letter_code
_entity_poly.pdbx_strand_id
1 'polypeptide(L)'
;MIKHTKWFLFISLLTGFFLFTVQANAITRAKIIQNAEKFVQVQWTCSAANVNHPYTAGGCPPSDFVAGQTYRGEAYSYGGNDSVEKFLQRIANGDGAGSHLSHYRYYGGVPSWATGIDCSAYVSQVWEIPRQSTATLPNYSTEISRGELKAGDILNKPHSHVRLFEKRAIDGRPIVYEASGSATKVVHRAVSWGDYTPRRFNQLLVPVPAFLVKRIGPRTARIVWEKLPKISKIKVYTSLDGQKFNFFKESFDSTLTLENLSETQPTYVRLISGEPSGEESLPGEVLAVQPGETRPGILIVYGYDRPKSTNTKDFIRSHASAISENGQSFESCSNEMVANGTVDLNDYIFVDWILGEESTANHTFDDQEQAKVKAYLENGGGLFVSGAEIAWDLDHKNYGRSFFRNYLKARYVRDDSKVFAVIGTPEGRFDSLGSIAFGDGRHGTYTVKWADCISPVNGSEADLLYAGTSYTAGIEYSGTFGNSSKIGKLTYWGFPFETVTHDSLRKELMGKILGFMGYTVANVPFVQSGGISPENFLLSQL
;
A
#
# COMPACT_ATOMS: atom_id res chain seq x y z
N MET A 1 30.08 41.78 46.60
CA MET A 1 28.84 42.59 46.71
C MET A 1 28.55 43.20 45.33
N ILE A 2 28.03 42.41 44.39
CA ILE A 2 26.61 42.42 43.95
C ILE A 2 26.11 43.82 43.63
N LYS A 3 25.95 44.12 42.34
CA LYS A 3 24.73 44.75 41.79
C LYS A 3 24.55 44.38 40.32
N HIS A 4 23.31 44.05 40.02
CA HIS A 4 22.80 43.33 38.87
C HIS A 4 22.92 44.07 37.54
N THR A 5 23.20 43.33 36.46
CA THR A 5 22.82 43.71 35.09
C THR A 5 21.99 42.58 34.50
N LYS A 6 20.73 42.87 34.21
CA LYS A 6 19.77 41.95 33.58
C LYS A 6 20.12 41.82 32.10
N TRP A 7 20.38 40.61 31.63
CA TRP A 7 20.29 40.26 30.21
C TRP A 7 18.92 39.61 29.96
N PHE A 8 18.12 40.23 29.11
CA PHE A 8 16.90 39.65 28.56
C PHE A 8 17.32 38.61 27.50
N LEU A 9 17.20 37.33 27.82
CA LEU A 9 17.17 36.27 26.80
C LEU A 9 15.71 36.12 26.33
N PHE A 10 15.44 36.56 25.11
CA PHE A 10 14.25 36.13 24.37
C PHE A 10 14.46 34.68 23.95
N ILE A 11 13.92 33.73 24.72
CA ILE A 11 13.72 32.36 24.25
C ILE A 11 12.38 32.37 23.49
N SER A 12 12.45 32.48 22.17
CA SER A 12 11.36 32.09 21.29
C SER A 12 11.18 30.57 21.42
N LEU A 13 10.18 30.14 22.18
CA LEU A 13 9.70 28.76 22.11
C LEU A 13 9.13 28.54 20.70
N LEU A 14 9.93 27.90 19.85
CA LEU A 14 9.45 27.17 18.69
C LEU A 14 8.51 26.07 19.19
N THR A 15 7.20 26.33 19.17
CA THR A 15 6.19 25.27 19.15
C THR A 15 6.16 24.66 17.75
N GLY A 16 7.18 23.87 17.45
CA GLY A 16 7.28 23.05 16.24
C GLY A 16 6.90 21.61 16.57
N PHE A 17 5.97 21.08 15.77
CA PHE A 17 5.78 19.66 15.50
C PHE A 17 5.44 18.73 16.67
N PHE A 18 4.13 18.54 16.88
CA PHE A 18 3.59 17.21 17.15
C PHE A 18 2.28 17.01 16.37
N LEU A 19 2.39 16.91 15.05
CA LEU A 19 1.47 16.07 14.29
C LEU A 19 2.05 14.66 14.34
N PHE A 20 1.76 13.94 15.44
CA PHE A 20 1.93 12.49 15.41
C PHE A 20 1.01 11.94 14.32
N THR A 21 1.64 11.31 13.34
CA THR A 21 1.06 10.43 12.34
C THR A 21 0.16 9.39 12.98
N VAL A 22 -1.16 9.64 12.99
CA VAL A 22 -2.17 8.59 13.23
C VAL A 22 -2.64 8.08 11.87
N GLN A 23 -1.73 7.44 11.15
CA GLN A 23 -2.10 6.64 9.97
C GLN A 23 -1.43 5.27 10.02
N ALA A 24 -1.18 4.77 11.22
CA ALA A 24 -0.82 3.37 11.44
C ALA A 24 -2.13 2.60 11.66
N ASN A 25 -2.48 1.77 10.66
CA ASN A 25 -3.46 0.67 10.70
C ASN A 25 -4.89 1.01 10.25
N ALA A 26 -5.03 1.60 9.05
CA ALA A 26 -6.31 1.51 8.34
C ALA A 26 -6.58 0.05 7.93
N ILE A 27 -7.77 -0.46 8.21
CA ILE A 27 -8.13 -1.89 8.04
C ILE A 27 -9.51 -2.03 7.40
N THR A 28 -9.68 -3.00 6.51
CA THR A 28 -11.00 -3.27 5.91
C THR A 28 -11.89 -4.06 6.86
N ARG A 29 -13.22 -3.94 6.72
CA ARG A 29 -14.18 -4.78 7.46
C ARG A 29 -13.93 -6.28 7.25
N ALA A 30 -13.60 -6.68 6.03
CA ALA A 30 -13.28 -8.07 5.70
C ALA A 30 -12.07 -8.57 6.48
N LYS A 31 -11.02 -7.74 6.59
CA LYS A 31 -9.83 -8.06 7.37
C LYS A 31 -10.11 -8.14 8.88
N ILE A 32 -10.94 -7.25 9.42
CA ILE A 32 -11.40 -7.34 10.82
C ILE A 32 -12.09 -8.68 11.08
N ILE A 33 -13.00 -9.11 10.19
CA ILE A 33 -13.71 -10.38 10.32
C ILE A 33 -12.76 -11.58 10.15
N GLN A 34 -11.83 -11.53 9.19
CA GLN A 34 -10.81 -12.57 9.03
C GLN A 34 -9.95 -12.70 10.31
N ASN A 35 -9.55 -11.58 10.92
CA ASN A 35 -8.81 -11.60 12.17
C ASN A 35 -9.65 -12.18 13.31
N ALA A 36 -10.93 -11.83 13.41
CA ALA A 36 -11.87 -12.40 14.37
C ALA A 36 -12.02 -13.93 14.23
N GLU A 37 -12.10 -14.42 12.99
CA GLU A 37 -12.21 -15.84 12.70
C GLU A 37 -10.99 -16.62 13.19
N LYS A 38 -9.77 -16.08 13.10
CA LYS A 38 -8.55 -16.78 13.60
C LYS A 38 -8.69 -17.24 15.06
N PHE A 39 -9.21 -16.36 15.93
CA PHE A 39 -9.40 -16.67 17.35
C PHE A 39 -10.53 -17.66 17.62
N VAL A 40 -11.60 -17.65 16.81
CA VAL A 40 -12.72 -18.60 16.96
C VAL A 40 -12.38 -19.96 16.36
N GLN A 41 -11.55 -19.99 15.32
CA GLN A 41 -11.23 -21.19 14.56
C GLN A 41 -10.07 -21.99 15.15
N VAL A 42 -9.22 -21.37 16.00
CA VAL A 42 -8.09 -22.06 16.61
C VAL A 42 -8.55 -23.33 17.34
N GLN A 43 -7.88 -24.44 17.04
CA GLN A 43 -8.11 -25.72 17.69
C GLN A 43 -6.92 -26.08 18.57
N TRP A 44 -7.19 -26.58 19.77
CA TRP A 44 -6.17 -26.96 20.73
C TRP A 44 -6.68 -28.08 21.64
N THR A 45 -5.77 -28.93 22.12
CA THR A 45 -6.08 -30.01 23.06
C THR A 45 -5.64 -29.60 24.46
N CYS A 46 -6.55 -29.66 25.41
CA CYS A 46 -6.26 -29.39 26.81
C CYS A 46 -5.53 -30.60 27.41
N SER A 47 -4.29 -30.43 27.86
CA SER A 47 -3.53 -31.48 28.54
C SER A 47 -3.80 -31.48 30.05
N ALA A 48 -3.32 -32.50 30.75
CA ALA A 48 -3.37 -32.53 32.22
C ALA A 48 -2.59 -31.38 32.88
N ALA A 49 -1.59 -30.80 32.20
CA ALA A 49 -0.86 -29.64 32.71
C ALA A 49 -1.69 -28.35 32.62
N ASN A 50 -2.52 -28.20 31.59
CA ASN A 50 -3.32 -26.99 31.34
C ASN A 50 -4.55 -26.84 32.26
N VAL A 51 -4.80 -27.82 33.14
CA VAL A 51 -5.92 -27.81 34.10
C VAL A 51 -5.48 -27.66 35.55
N ASN A 52 -4.17 -27.70 35.84
CA ASN A 52 -3.66 -27.80 37.20
C ASN A 52 -3.08 -26.47 37.69
N HIS A 53 -3.94 -25.56 38.17
CA HIS A 53 -3.53 -24.23 38.63
C HIS A 53 -4.06 -23.88 40.03
N PRO A 54 -3.42 -22.95 40.75
CA PRO A 54 -3.64 -22.75 42.17
C PRO A 54 -5.05 -22.21 42.48
N TYR A 55 -5.76 -22.89 43.38
CA TYR A 55 -6.98 -22.36 43.98
C TYR A 55 -6.73 -20.98 44.57
N THR A 56 -7.64 -20.05 44.29
CA THR A 56 -7.71 -18.79 45.03
C THR A 56 -8.66 -18.93 46.21
N ALA A 57 -8.47 -18.10 47.24
CA ALA A 57 -9.24 -18.12 48.50
C ALA A 57 -10.77 -17.92 48.35
N GLY A 58 -11.30 -17.81 47.11
CA GLY A 58 -12.71 -17.62 46.79
C GLY A 58 -13.43 -18.78 46.10
N GLY A 59 -12.84 -19.99 46.04
CA GLY A 59 -13.53 -21.18 45.50
C GLY A 59 -13.70 -21.23 43.98
N CYS A 60 -12.89 -20.46 43.23
CA CYS A 60 -12.89 -20.48 41.77
C CYS A 60 -12.31 -21.82 41.26
N PRO A 61 -12.93 -22.49 40.28
CA PRO A 61 -12.44 -23.77 39.77
C PRO A 61 -11.05 -23.63 39.15
N PRO A 62 -10.22 -24.68 39.19
CA PRO A 62 -8.84 -24.65 38.71
C PRO A 62 -8.75 -24.50 37.18
N SER A 63 -9.79 -24.93 36.43
CA SER A 63 -9.90 -24.75 34.98
C SER A 63 -11.35 -24.84 34.50
N ASP A 64 -11.66 -24.15 33.41
CA ASP A 64 -12.93 -24.27 32.67
C ASP A 64 -12.91 -25.41 31.64
N PHE A 65 -11.77 -26.06 31.50
CA PHE A 65 -11.50 -27.06 30.46
C PHE A 65 -11.15 -28.41 31.09
N VAL A 66 -11.39 -29.46 30.31
CA VAL A 66 -11.18 -30.84 30.75
C VAL A 66 -9.99 -31.42 30.00
N ALA A 67 -9.06 -32.00 30.75
CA ALA A 67 -7.89 -32.66 30.18
C ALA A 67 -8.29 -33.79 29.22
N GLY A 68 -7.58 -33.90 28.10
CA GLY A 68 -7.85 -34.83 27.01
C GLY A 68 -8.89 -34.36 25.99
N GLN A 69 -9.58 -33.24 26.22
CA GLN A 69 -10.56 -32.70 25.27
C GLN A 69 -9.93 -31.72 24.28
N THR A 70 -10.43 -31.74 23.05
CA THR A 70 -10.11 -30.74 22.02
C THR A 70 -11.17 -29.65 22.01
N TYR A 71 -10.73 -28.39 22.01
CA TYR A 71 -11.59 -27.22 21.96
C TYR A 71 -11.31 -26.41 20.70
N ARG A 72 -12.35 -25.71 20.23
CA ARG A 72 -12.25 -24.68 19.20
C ARG A 72 -12.59 -23.32 19.81
N GLY A 73 -11.74 -22.33 19.59
CA GLY A 73 -11.77 -21.00 20.19
C GLY A 73 -10.69 -20.83 21.27
N GLU A 74 -9.96 -19.72 21.22
CA GLU A 74 -8.93 -19.39 22.22
C GLU A 74 -9.55 -19.22 23.62
N ALA A 75 -8.87 -19.70 24.66
CA ALA A 75 -9.37 -19.62 26.03
C ALA A 75 -9.53 -18.16 26.50
N TYR A 76 -10.60 -17.88 27.26
CA TYR A 76 -10.82 -16.58 27.85
C TYR A 76 -9.92 -16.41 29.07
N SER A 77 -9.15 -15.32 29.10
CA SER A 77 -8.34 -14.95 30.27
C SER A 77 -8.62 -13.51 30.65
N TYR A 78 -9.13 -13.28 31.86
CA TYR A 78 -9.44 -11.92 32.31
C TYR A 78 -8.16 -11.06 32.36
N GLY A 79 -8.18 -9.96 31.61
CA GLY A 79 -7.01 -9.09 31.41
C GLY A 79 -5.97 -9.62 30.40
N GLY A 80 -6.09 -10.87 29.94
CA GLY A 80 -5.18 -11.53 29.01
C GLY A 80 -5.08 -10.80 27.66
N ASN A 81 -3.96 -11.00 26.97
CA ASN A 81 -3.64 -10.35 25.69
C ASN A 81 -2.71 -11.23 24.83
N ASP A 82 -2.83 -12.54 24.93
CA ASP A 82 -2.07 -13.42 24.04
C ASP A 82 -2.59 -13.30 22.60
N SER A 83 -1.71 -13.48 21.61
CA SER A 83 -2.13 -13.78 20.24
C SER A 83 -2.43 -15.27 20.12
N VAL A 84 -3.11 -15.69 19.06
CA VAL A 84 -3.37 -17.12 18.79
C VAL A 84 -2.09 -17.95 18.83
N GLU A 85 -1.00 -17.46 18.23
CA GLU A 85 0.28 -18.16 18.18
C GLU A 85 0.90 -18.30 19.57
N LYS A 86 0.89 -17.20 20.34
CA LYS A 86 1.41 -17.20 21.71
C LYS A 86 0.58 -18.10 22.62
N PHE A 87 -0.74 -18.08 22.46
CA PHE A 87 -1.65 -18.96 23.18
C PHE A 87 -1.33 -20.44 22.91
N LEU A 88 -1.22 -20.84 21.63
CA LEU A 88 -0.88 -22.21 21.26
C LEU A 88 0.48 -22.64 21.81
N GLN A 89 1.48 -21.76 21.75
CA GLN A 89 2.81 -22.03 22.33
C GLN A 89 2.72 -22.28 23.84
N ARG A 90 1.97 -21.44 24.57
CA ARG A 90 1.84 -21.54 26.02
C ARG A 90 1.03 -22.76 26.44
N ILE A 91 -0.03 -23.09 25.72
CA ILE A 91 -0.78 -24.33 25.91
C ILE A 91 0.13 -25.55 25.73
N ALA A 92 0.96 -25.58 24.69
CA ALA A 92 1.92 -26.66 24.46
C ALA A 92 2.97 -26.77 25.59
N ASN A 93 3.31 -25.65 26.23
CA ASN A 93 4.22 -25.60 27.38
C ASN A 93 3.57 -25.98 28.72
N GLY A 94 2.25 -26.23 28.73
CA GLY A 94 1.53 -26.61 29.95
C GLY A 94 0.94 -25.45 30.75
N ASP A 95 0.94 -24.23 30.23
CA ASP A 95 0.29 -23.08 30.88
C ASP A 95 -1.23 -23.28 30.97
N GLY A 96 -1.84 -22.64 31.96
CA GLY A 96 -3.26 -22.77 32.21
C GLY A 96 -4.14 -22.11 31.18
N ALA A 97 -5.12 -22.87 30.70
CA ALA A 97 -6.06 -22.38 29.71
C ALA A 97 -7.09 -21.43 30.37
N GLY A 98 -6.85 -20.13 30.21
CA GLY A 98 -7.75 -19.10 30.69
C GLY A 98 -7.57 -18.72 32.16
N SER A 99 -8.29 -17.67 32.56
CA SER A 99 -8.35 -17.20 33.94
C SER A 99 -9.56 -16.30 34.18
N HIS A 100 -9.91 -16.12 35.45
CA HIS A 100 -11.10 -15.41 35.91
C HIS A 100 -10.75 -14.08 36.58
N LEU A 101 -11.76 -13.21 36.76
CA LEU A 101 -11.60 -11.97 37.52
C LEU A 101 -11.07 -12.19 38.95
N SER A 102 -11.49 -13.27 39.61
CA SER A 102 -10.98 -13.67 40.93
C SER A 102 -9.47 -13.92 40.91
N HIS A 103 -8.97 -14.64 39.90
CA HIS A 103 -7.54 -14.85 39.67
C HIS A 103 -6.83 -13.52 39.44
N TYR A 104 -7.35 -12.68 38.56
CA TYR A 104 -6.76 -11.37 38.27
C TYR A 104 -6.63 -10.50 39.53
N ARG A 105 -7.68 -10.47 40.37
CA ARG A 105 -7.68 -9.72 41.63
C ARG A 105 -6.69 -10.28 42.65
N TYR A 106 -6.61 -11.61 42.77
CA TYR A 106 -5.72 -12.25 43.72
C TYR A 106 -4.24 -12.01 43.39
N TYR A 107 -3.87 -12.10 42.11
CA TYR A 107 -2.49 -11.91 41.66
C TYR A 107 -2.14 -10.44 41.32
N GLY A 108 -3.10 -9.52 41.41
CA GLY A 108 -2.90 -8.10 41.05
C GLY A 108 -2.68 -7.86 39.55
N GLY A 109 -3.08 -8.81 38.70
CA GLY A 109 -2.82 -8.81 37.26
C GLY A 109 -3.13 -10.17 36.62
N VAL A 110 -2.89 -10.30 35.32
CA VAL A 110 -3.01 -11.59 34.63
C VAL A 110 -2.01 -12.55 35.27
N PRO A 111 -2.45 -13.70 35.82
CA PRO A 111 -1.54 -14.64 36.43
C PRO A 111 -0.50 -15.14 35.42
N SER A 112 0.77 -15.22 35.82
CA SER A 112 1.86 -15.64 34.92
C SER A 112 1.68 -17.04 34.35
N TRP A 113 0.97 -17.91 35.05
CA TRP A 113 0.64 -19.26 34.61
C TRP A 113 -0.52 -19.32 33.62
N ALA A 114 -1.32 -18.26 33.46
CA ALA A 114 -2.52 -18.28 32.63
C ALA A 114 -2.22 -17.77 31.22
N THR A 115 -2.77 -18.44 30.21
CA THR A 115 -2.74 -18.04 28.80
C THR A 115 -4.14 -17.85 28.24
N GLY A 116 -4.28 -16.91 27.30
CA GLY A 116 -5.53 -16.60 26.62
C GLY A 116 -5.76 -15.10 26.50
N ILE A 117 -7.01 -14.75 26.18
CA ILE A 117 -7.36 -13.39 25.76
C ILE A 117 -8.62 -12.86 26.45
N ASP A 118 -8.62 -11.55 26.75
CA ASP A 118 -9.79 -10.82 27.25
C ASP A 118 -10.62 -10.21 26.11
N CYS A 119 -11.88 -9.85 26.37
CA CYS A 119 -12.81 -9.23 25.43
C CYS A 119 -12.23 -7.98 24.73
N SER A 120 -11.58 -7.10 25.49
CA SER A 120 -11.04 -5.84 24.98
C SER A 120 -9.70 -6.02 24.27
N ALA A 121 -8.87 -6.97 24.74
CA ALA A 121 -7.67 -7.40 24.02
C ALA A 121 -8.02 -8.00 22.66
N TYR A 122 -9.03 -8.87 22.63
CA TYR A 122 -9.56 -9.48 21.41
C TYR A 122 -9.98 -8.42 20.40
N VAL A 123 -10.83 -7.46 20.81
CA VAL A 123 -11.24 -6.36 19.91
C VAL A 123 -10.05 -5.52 19.44
N SER A 124 -9.08 -5.25 20.32
CA SER A 124 -7.88 -4.49 19.95
C SER A 124 -7.05 -5.22 18.88
N GLN A 125 -6.88 -6.54 19.02
CA GLN A 125 -6.12 -7.34 18.07
C GLN A 125 -6.85 -7.53 16.73
N VAL A 126 -8.18 -7.71 16.72
CA VAL A 126 -8.93 -7.82 15.45
C VAL A 126 -8.98 -6.50 14.67
N TRP A 127 -8.94 -5.37 15.36
CA TRP A 127 -8.79 -4.04 14.76
C TRP A 127 -7.33 -3.65 14.48
N GLU A 128 -6.36 -4.51 14.84
CA GLU A 128 -4.93 -4.27 14.69
C GLU A 128 -4.45 -2.97 15.36
N ILE A 129 -5.02 -2.63 16.52
CA ILE A 129 -4.62 -1.46 17.32
C ILE A 129 -3.89 -1.87 18.60
N PRO A 130 -3.07 -0.97 19.20
CA PRO A 130 -2.48 -1.22 20.51
C PRO A 130 -3.55 -1.57 21.55
N ARG A 131 -3.23 -2.48 22.47
CA ARG A 131 -4.14 -2.98 23.52
C ARG A 131 -4.93 -1.84 24.18
N GLN A 132 -6.25 -1.84 23.98
CA GLN A 132 -7.21 -0.94 24.61
C GLN A 132 -8.11 -1.68 25.59
N SER A 133 -8.62 -0.96 26.59
CA SER A 133 -9.68 -1.45 27.48
C SER A 133 -11.06 -1.13 26.91
N THR A 134 -12.12 -1.73 27.45
CA THR A 134 -13.51 -1.36 27.10
C THR A 134 -13.81 0.12 27.35
N ALA A 135 -13.07 0.78 28.25
CA ALA A 135 -13.19 2.21 28.53
C ALA A 135 -12.43 3.10 27.53
N THR A 136 -11.38 2.58 26.87
CA THR A 136 -10.54 3.38 25.95
C THR A 136 -10.78 3.08 24.47
N LEU A 137 -11.48 1.99 24.13
CA LEU A 137 -11.98 1.73 22.77
C LEU A 137 -12.78 2.91 22.15
N PRO A 138 -13.53 3.72 22.92
CA PRO A 138 -14.13 4.96 22.40
C PRO A 138 -13.14 5.95 21.76
N ASN A 139 -11.85 5.94 22.11
CA ASN A 139 -10.85 6.81 21.49
C ASN A 139 -10.52 6.42 20.05
N TYR A 140 -10.83 5.17 19.67
CA TYR A 140 -10.59 4.59 18.35
C TYR A 140 -11.89 4.38 17.58
N SER A 141 -13.02 4.79 18.16
CA SER A 141 -14.33 4.50 17.57
C SER A 141 -15.37 5.59 17.80
N THR A 142 -16.16 5.84 16.76
CA THR A 142 -17.26 6.79 16.77
C THR A 142 -18.55 6.06 17.16
N GLU A 143 -19.35 6.67 18.01
CA GLU A 143 -20.66 6.13 18.37
C GLU A 143 -21.60 6.18 17.17
N ILE A 144 -22.38 5.10 16.96
CA ILE A 144 -23.35 4.99 15.88
C ILE A 144 -24.69 4.47 16.42
N SER A 145 -25.77 4.65 15.67
CA SER A 145 -27.04 4.03 16.01
C SER A 145 -27.01 2.51 15.76
N ARG A 146 -27.90 1.76 16.43
CA ARG A 146 -28.03 0.32 16.15
C ARG A 146 -28.36 0.04 14.69
N GLY A 147 -29.15 0.91 14.04
CA GLY A 147 -29.55 0.75 12.65
C GLY A 147 -28.36 0.75 11.67
N GLU A 148 -27.27 1.43 12.05
CA GLU A 148 -26.09 1.59 11.21
C GLU A 148 -25.06 0.46 11.36
N LEU A 149 -25.25 -0.45 12.32
CA LEU A 149 -24.30 -1.53 12.61
C LEU A 149 -23.98 -2.39 11.38
N LYS A 150 -22.68 -2.58 11.16
CA LYS A 150 -22.09 -3.42 10.11
C LYS A 150 -21.01 -4.33 10.68
N ALA A 151 -20.70 -5.41 9.95
CA ALA A 151 -19.63 -6.35 10.29
C ALA A 151 -18.31 -5.63 10.61
N GLY A 152 -17.75 -5.86 11.80
CA GLY A 152 -16.52 -5.22 12.27
C GLY A 152 -16.73 -4.01 13.18
N ASP A 153 -17.96 -3.51 13.29
CA ASP A 153 -18.35 -2.57 14.35
C ASP A 153 -18.41 -3.30 15.70
N ILE A 154 -18.37 -2.57 16.81
CA ILE A 154 -18.45 -3.15 18.16
C ILE A 154 -19.72 -2.75 18.88
N LEU A 155 -20.17 -3.64 19.75
CA LEU A 155 -21.10 -3.35 20.82
C LEU A 155 -20.25 -3.19 22.09
N ASN A 156 -20.02 -1.94 22.51
CA ASN A 156 -19.18 -1.63 23.66
C ASN A 156 -20.01 -1.31 24.89
N LYS A 157 -19.68 -1.95 26.01
CA LYS A 157 -20.16 -1.58 27.35
C LYS A 157 -18.94 -1.16 28.17
N PRO A 158 -18.63 0.15 28.24
CA PRO A 158 -17.45 0.65 28.93
C PRO A 158 -17.32 0.05 30.34
N HIS A 159 -16.07 -0.27 30.73
CA HIS A 159 -15.73 -0.90 32.00
C HIS A 159 -16.31 -2.31 32.25
N SER A 160 -16.98 -2.92 31.27
CA SER A 160 -17.65 -4.21 31.47
C SER A 160 -17.31 -5.24 30.40
N HIS A 161 -17.73 -5.03 29.14
CA HIS A 161 -17.58 -6.03 28.09
C HIS A 161 -17.65 -5.39 26.70
N VAL A 162 -17.09 -6.07 25.70
CA VAL A 162 -17.22 -5.65 24.30
C VAL A 162 -17.40 -6.87 23.41
N ARG A 163 -18.18 -6.68 22.34
CA ARG A 163 -18.45 -7.70 21.33
C ARG A 163 -18.21 -7.12 19.95
N LEU A 164 -17.67 -7.93 19.04
CA LEU A 164 -17.55 -7.57 17.63
C LEU A 164 -18.83 -8.01 16.90
N PHE A 165 -19.53 -7.08 16.29
CA PHE A 165 -20.73 -7.35 15.53
C PHE A 165 -20.39 -7.91 14.14
N GLU A 166 -21.11 -8.95 13.70
CA GLU A 166 -21.02 -9.47 12.33
C GLU A 166 -22.26 -9.05 11.53
N LYS A 167 -23.43 -9.51 11.95
CA LYS A 167 -24.69 -9.35 11.21
C LYS A 167 -25.90 -9.51 12.13
N ARG A 168 -27.10 -9.31 11.58
CA ARG A 168 -28.37 -9.60 12.24
C ARG A 168 -28.84 -11.00 11.85
N ALA A 169 -29.28 -11.78 12.83
CA ALA A 169 -30.04 -12.98 12.60
C ALA A 169 -31.44 -12.62 12.04
N ILE A 170 -32.13 -13.62 11.49
CA ILE A 170 -33.49 -13.46 10.94
C ILE A 170 -34.47 -12.90 11.99
N ASP A 171 -34.30 -13.30 13.25
CA ASP A 171 -35.08 -12.82 14.40
C ASP A 171 -34.66 -11.44 14.92
N GLY A 172 -33.74 -10.76 14.23
CA GLY A 172 -33.26 -9.41 14.57
C GLY A 172 -32.19 -9.36 15.67
N ARG A 173 -31.79 -10.49 16.25
CA ARG A 173 -30.69 -10.53 17.24
C ARG A 173 -29.33 -10.29 16.57
N PRO A 174 -28.36 -9.67 17.27
CA PRO A 174 -27.00 -9.55 16.78
C PRO A 174 -26.29 -10.91 16.83
N ILE A 175 -25.64 -11.28 15.73
CA ILE A 175 -24.63 -12.33 15.67
C ILE A 175 -23.27 -11.66 15.86
N VAL A 176 -22.51 -12.15 16.84
CA VAL A 176 -21.27 -11.52 17.29
C VAL A 176 -20.14 -12.52 17.42
N TYR A 177 -18.91 -11.99 17.34
CA TYR A 177 -17.71 -12.63 17.86
C TYR A 177 -17.36 -12.01 19.22
N GLU A 178 -17.05 -12.82 20.22
CA GLU A 178 -16.63 -12.32 21.54
C GLU A 178 -15.69 -13.29 22.27
N ALA A 179 -14.65 -12.76 22.91
CA ALA A 179 -13.95 -13.45 23.99
C ALA A 179 -14.74 -13.27 25.28
N SER A 180 -15.31 -14.34 25.84
CA SER A 180 -16.29 -14.22 26.93
C SER A 180 -16.00 -15.19 28.06
N GLY A 181 -15.88 -14.69 29.29
CA GLY A 181 -15.75 -15.52 30.48
C GLY A 181 -16.93 -16.48 30.68
N SER A 182 -18.15 -16.09 30.33
CA SER A 182 -19.31 -16.99 30.43
C SER A 182 -19.34 -18.09 29.37
N ALA A 183 -18.65 -17.88 28.24
CA ALA A 183 -18.46 -18.91 27.22
C ALA A 183 -17.13 -19.66 27.38
N THR A 184 -16.30 -19.24 28.36
CA THR A 184 -14.95 -19.69 28.71
C THR A 184 -13.88 -19.49 27.61
N LYS A 185 -14.27 -19.01 26.43
CA LYS A 185 -13.40 -18.87 25.24
C LYS A 185 -13.93 -17.83 24.26
N VAL A 186 -13.20 -17.63 23.17
CA VAL A 186 -13.68 -16.88 22.01
C VAL A 186 -14.73 -17.69 21.27
N VAL A 187 -15.91 -17.10 21.06
CA VAL A 187 -17.07 -17.73 20.42
C VAL A 187 -17.69 -16.84 19.37
N HIS A 188 -18.38 -17.47 18.42
CA HIS A 188 -19.23 -16.83 17.41
C HIS A 188 -20.67 -17.30 17.62
N ARG A 189 -21.59 -16.40 17.98
CA ARG A 189 -22.96 -16.76 18.36
C ARG A 189 -23.96 -15.61 18.25
N ALA A 190 -25.25 -15.95 18.18
CA ALA A 190 -26.33 -14.99 18.37
C ALA A 190 -26.52 -14.66 19.86
N VAL A 191 -26.68 -13.38 20.20
CA VAL A 191 -26.84 -12.90 21.59
C VAL A 191 -28.03 -11.95 21.71
N SER A 192 -28.45 -11.61 22.92
CA SER A 192 -29.39 -10.50 23.15
C SER A 192 -28.67 -9.15 22.99
N TRP A 193 -29.42 -8.13 22.57
CA TRP A 193 -28.89 -6.77 22.36
C TRP A 193 -28.23 -6.18 23.61
N GLY A 194 -28.81 -6.44 24.78
CA GLY A 194 -28.34 -5.90 26.05
C GLY A 194 -28.24 -4.37 26.07
N ASP A 195 -27.52 -3.87 27.07
CA ASP A 195 -27.18 -2.48 27.26
C ASP A 195 -25.74 -2.23 26.77
N TYR A 196 -25.59 -2.16 25.46
CA TYR A 196 -24.34 -1.86 24.76
C TYR A 196 -24.52 -0.66 23.84
N THR A 197 -23.49 0.16 23.77
CA THR A 197 -23.36 1.29 22.84
C THR A 197 -22.69 0.80 21.55
N PRO A 198 -23.37 0.87 20.39
CA PRO A 198 -22.77 0.58 19.10
C PRO A 198 -21.68 1.59 18.74
N ARG A 199 -20.51 1.12 18.28
CA ARG A 199 -19.41 2.00 17.85
C ARG A 199 -18.73 1.46 16.61
N ARG A 200 -18.30 2.38 15.75
CA ARG A 200 -17.62 2.13 14.48
C ARG A 200 -16.15 2.46 14.61
N PHE A 201 -15.28 1.56 14.14
CA PHE A 201 -13.86 1.81 14.11
C PHE A 201 -13.52 3.01 13.21
N ASN A 202 -12.71 3.95 13.70
CA ASN A 202 -12.43 5.21 13.01
C ASN A 202 -11.49 5.05 11.81
N GLN A 203 -10.72 3.96 11.76
CA GLN A 203 -9.75 3.71 10.69
C GLN A 203 -10.21 2.60 9.73
N LEU A 204 -11.52 2.52 9.47
CA LEU A 204 -12.05 1.62 8.45
C LEU A 204 -11.64 2.08 7.05
N LEU A 205 -11.01 1.18 6.29
CA LEU A 205 -10.70 1.40 4.90
C LEU A 205 -11.86 0.89 4.03
N VAL A 206 -12.56 1.80 3.35
CA VAL A 206 -13.44 1.47 2.21
C VAL A 206 -12.54 1.30 0.98
N PRO A 207 -12.66 0.21 0.20
CA PRO A 207 -11.83 0.00 -0.98
C PRO A 207 -12.12 1.03 -2.06
N VAL A 208 -11.09 1.37 -2.84
CA VAL A 208 -11.24 2.12 -4.10
C VAL A 208 -11.11 1.11 -5.24
N PRO A 209 -12.02 1.10 -6.24
CA PRO A 209 -11.90 0.19 -7.35
C PRO A 209 -10.70 0.54 -8.22
N ALA A 210 -10.09 -0.48 -8.82
CA ALA A 210 -9.21 -0.31 -9.96
C ALA A 210 -9.96 0.41 -11.09
N PHE A 211 -9.25 1.25 -11.82
CA PHE A 211 -9.86 2.08 -12.85
C PHE A 211 -8.89 2.38 -14.01
N LEU A 212 -9.44 2.83 -15.12
CA LEU A 212 -8.69 3.34 -16.26
C LEU A 212 -9.25 4.70 -16.68
N VAL A 213 -8.39 5.54 -17.23
CA VAL A 213 -8.77 6.80 -17.87
C VAL A 213 -8.28 6.77 -19.31
N LYS A 214 -9.21 6.68 -20.26
CA LYS A 214 -8.91 6.55 -21.69
C LYS A 214 -9.54 7.64 -22.53
N ARG A 215 -8.92 7.98 -23.64
CA ARG A 215 -9.45 8.92 -24.62
C ARG A 215 -10.71 8.36 -25.29
N ILE A 216 -11.68 9.23 -25.54
CA ILE A 216 -12.85 8.94 -26.38
C ILE A 216 -13.07 9.98 -27.48
N GLY A 217 -12.25 11.04 -27.51
CA GLY A 217 -12.20 12.08 -28.54
C GLY A 217 -11.05 13.05 -28.27
N PRO A 218 -10.82 14.05 -29.13
CA PRO A 218 -9.65 14.94 -29.04
C PRO A 218 -9.52 15.69 -27.71
N ARG A 219 -10.66 16.04 -27.10
CA ARG A 219 -10.73 16.79 -25.83
C ARG A 219 -11.61 16.11 -24.78
N THR A 220 -11.81 14.80 -24.94
CA THR A 220 -12.73 14.02 -24.11
C THR A 220 -12.12 12.68 -23.72
N ALA A 221 -12.31 12.31 -22.46
CA ALA A 221 -11.86 11.03 -21.92
C ALA A 221 -13.00 10.35 -21.15
N ARG A 222 -12.85 9.05 -20.91
CA ARG A 222 -13.74 8.26 -20.09
C ARG A 222 -12.95 7.59 -18.98
N ILE A 223 -13.44 7.77 -17.77
CA ILE A 223 -13.06 7.00 -16.60
C ILE A 223 -13.95 5.77 -16.57
N VAL A 224 -13.35 4.59 -16.41
CA VAL A 224 -14.06 3.31 -16.22
C VAL A 224 -13.47 2.63 -15.00
N TRP A 225 -14.31 2.18 -14.07
CA TRP A 225 -13.87 1.48 -12.86
C TRP A 225 -14.61 0.16 -12.68
N GLU A 226 -13.96 -0.75 -11.94
CA GLU A 226 -14.58 -2.00 -11.55
C GLU A 226 -15.79 -1.80 -10.65
N LYS A 227 -16.83 -2.62 -10.84
CA LYS A 227 -18.01 -2.58 -9.99
C LYS A 227 -17.76 -3.40 -8.73
N LEU A 228 -17.63 -2.72 -7.60
CA LEU A 228 -17.49 -3.36 -6.30
C LEU A 228 -18.87 -3.54 -5.62
N PRO A 229 -19.24 -4.74 -5.13
CA PRO A 229 -20.60 -5.02 -4.62
C PRO A 229 -21.10 -4.13 -3.47
N LYS A 230 -20.20 -3.51 -2.71
CA LYS A 230 -20.52 -2.67 -1.54
C LYS A 230 -20.36 -1.17 -1.81
N ILE A 231 -19.87 -0.79 -2.99
CA ILE A 231 -19.70 0.61 -3.37
C ILE A 231 -20.93 1.03 -4.16
N SER A 232 -21.63 2.04 -3.64
CA SER A 232 -22.83 2.58 -4.30
C SER A 232 -22.56 3.88 -5.04
N LYS A 233 -21.45 4.56 -4.76
CA LYS A 233 -21.09 5.83 -5.37
C LYS A 233 -19.58 5.96 -5.51
N ILE A 234 -19.14 6.68 -6.54
CA ILE A 234 -17.77 7.13 -6.73
C ILE A 234 -17.77 8.64 -6.89
N LYS A 235 -16.99 9.33 -6.05
CA LYS A 235 -16.66 10.73 -6.24
C LYS A 235 -15.37 10.83 -7.05
N VAL A 236 -15.45 11.56 -8.17
CA VAL A 236 -14.33 11.83 -9.05
C VAL A 236 -13.78 13.22 -8.74
N TYR A 237 -12.47 13.30 -8.59
CA TYR A 237 -11.74 14.55 -8.47
C TYR A 237 -10.74 14.66 -9.61
N THR A 238 -10.56 15.87 -10.14
CA THR A 238 -9.61 16.16 -11.22
C THR A 238 -8.60 17.21 -10.83
N SER A 239 -7.44 17.19 -11.50
CA SER A 239 -6.35 18.14 -11.30
C SER A 239 -5.55 18.34 -12.59
N LEU A 240 -4.91 19.51 -12.73
CA LEU A 240 -3.95 19.80 -13.81
C LEU A 240 -2.49 19.60 -13.38
N ASP A 241 -2.21 19.62 -12.07
CA ASP A 241 -0.86 19.47 -11.51
C ASP A 241 -0.65 18.13 -10.77
N GLY A 242 -1.74 17.37 -10.59
CA GLY A 242 -1.78 16.10 -9.85
C GLY A 242 -1.62 16.28 -8.34
N GLN A 243 -1.56 17.49 -7.82
CA GLN A 243 -1.41 17.80 -6.39
C GLN A 243 -2.69 18.40 -5.81
N LYS A 244 -3.22 19.41 -6.48
CA LYS A 244 -4.43 20.13 -6.06
C LYS A 244 -5.62 19.58 -6.82
N PHE A 245 -6.39 18.76 -6.13
CA PHE A 245 -7.58 18.12 -6.69
C PHE A 245 -8.84 18.91 -6.36
N ASN A 246 -9.66 19.13 -7.38
CA ASN A 246 -10.98 19.72 -7.27
C ASN A 246 -12.04 18.65 -7.45
N PHE A 247 -13.13 18.72 -6.68
CA PHE A 247 -14.27 17.83 -6.88
C PHE A 247 -14.85 18.09 -8.28
N PHE A 248 -14.94 17.04 -9.09
CA PHE A 248 -15.52 17.12 -10.42
C PHE A 248 -16.99 16.72 -10.38
N LYS A 249 -17.28 15.47 -10.01
CA LYS A 249 -18.64 14.91 -10.04
C LYS A 249 -18.73 13.60 -9.25
N GLU A 250 -19.92 13.30 -8.76
CA GLU A 250 -20.28 12.00 -8.18
C GLU A 250 -21.02 11.14 -9.23
N SER A 251 -20.70 9.85 -9.27
CA SER A 251 -21.32 8.87 -10.18
C SER A 251 -21.79 7.63 -9.41
N PHE A 252 -22.92 7.07 -9.85
CA PHE A 252 -23.50 5.82 -9.35
C PHE A 252 -23.35 4.67 -10.37
N ASP A 253 -22.82 4.99 -11.55
CA ASP A 253 -22.51 4.04 -12.63
C ASP A 253 -21.08 3.48 -12.47
N SER A 254 -20.63 2.67 -13.44
CA SER A 254 -19.23 2.20 -13.52
C SER A 254 -18.34 3.06 -14.42
N THR A 255 -18.86 4.18 -14.92
CA THR A 255 -18.12 5.07 -15.82
C THR A 255 -18.47 6.54 -15.61
N LEU A 256 -17.58 7.42 -16.06
CA LEU A 256 -17.83 8.86 -16.12
C LEU A 256 -17.02 9.50 -17.26
N THR A 257 -17.65 10.42 -18.00
CA THR A 257 -17.00 11.16 -19.09
C THR A 257 -16.42 12.47 -18.57
N LEU A 258 -15.18 12.76 -18.98
CA LEU A 258 -14.50 14.04 -18.83
C LEU A 258 -14.54 14.80 -20.15
N GLU A 259 -14.81 16.09 -20.08
CA GLU A 259 -14.96 16.98 -21.24
C GLU A 259 -14.05 18.20 -21.12
N ASN A 260 -13.86 18.92 -22.22
CA ASN A 260 -13.06 20.14 -22.30
C ASN A 260 -11.61 19.99 -21.83
N LEU A 261 -11.03 18.79 -22.03
CA LEU A 261 -9.66 18.49 -21.64
C LEU A 261 -8.64 19.24 -22.49
N SER A 262 -7.47 19.50 -21.92
CA SER A 262 -6.31 20.00 -22.66
C SER A 262 -5.71 18.88 -23.53
N GLU A 263 -5.24 19.23 -24.73
CA GLU A 263 -4.50 18.32 -25.61
C GLU A 263 -2.99 18.39 -25.37
N THR A 264 -2.52 19.40 -24.63
CA THR A 264 -1.10 19.70 -24.42
C THR A 264 -0.68 19.57 -22.95
N GLN A 265 -1.61 19.25 -22.05
CA GLN A 265 -1.33 19.03 -20.64
C GLN A 265 -2.14 17.85 -20.11
N PRO A 266 -1.57 17.05 -19.19
CA PRO A 266 -2.30 15.97 -18.55
C PRO A 266 -3.45 16.47 -17.69
N THR A 267 -4.52 15.69 -17.64
CA THR A 267 -5.54 15.77 -16.59
C THR A 267 -5.40 14.57 -15.67
N TYR A 268 -5.16 14.84 -14.40
CA TYR A 268 -5.05 13.85 -13.35
C TYR A 268 -6.42 13.59 -12.72
N VAL A 269 -6.67 12.34 -12.35
CA VAL A 269 -7.93 11.83 -11.83
C VAL A 269 -7.64 11.02 -10.58
N ARG A 270 -8.44 11.22 -9.54
CA ARG A 270 -8.48 10.31 -8.39
C ARG A 270 -9.91 10.03 -7.95
N LEU A 271 -10.11 8.86 -7.37
CA LEU A 271 -11.42 8.38 -6.93
C LEU A 271 -11.51 8.32 -5.41
N ILE A 272 -12.69 8.64 -4.89
CA ILE A 272 -13.12 8.31 -3.53
C ILE A 272 -14.40 7.47 -3.65
N SER A 273 -14.38 6.30 -3.03
CA SER A 273 -15.54 5.39 -3.03
C SER A 273 -16.44 5.65 -1.85
N GLY A 274 -17.74 5.46 -2.03
CA GLY A 274 -18.71 5.54 -0.95
C GLY A 274 -19.62 4.32 -0.89
N GLU A 275 -19.85 3.82 0.32
CA GLU A 275 -20.83 2.77 0.60
C GLU A 275 -22.24 3.37 0.82
N PRO A 276 -23.32 2.56 0.68
CA PRO A 276 -24.68 3.01 0.94
C PRO A 276 -24.92 3.61 2.33
N SER A 277 -24.10 3.25 3.31
CA SER A 277 -24.20 3.79 4.67
C SER A 277 -23.59 5.19 4.83
N GLY A 278 -23.00 5.75 3.77
CA GLY A 278 -22.28 7.03 3.84
C GLY A 278 -20.81 6.94 4.27
N GLU A 279 -20.24 5.73 4.45
CA GLU A 279 -18.79 5.58 4.66
C GLU A 279 -18.06 5.86 3.34
N GLU A 280 -16.96 6.61 3.40
CA GLU A 280 -16.13 6.94 2.23
C GLU A 280 -14.71 6.42 2.41
N SER A 281 -14.05 6.10 1.29
CA SER A 281 -12.66 5.68 1.29
C SER A 281 -11.73 6.86 1.56
N LEU A 282 -10.51 6.55 2.00
CA LEU A 282 -9.41 7.46 1.68
C LEU A 282 -9.28 7.56 0.16
N PRO A 283 -8.78 8.69 -0.37
CA PRO A 283 -8.67 8.79 -1.80
C PRO A 283 -7.66 7.76 -2.33
N GLY A 284 -8.00 7.17 -3.48
CA GLY A 284 -7.18 6.17 -4.14
C GLY A 284 -5.95 6.76 -4.82
N GLU A 285 -5.32 5.89 -5.61
CA GLU A 285 -4.28 6.27 -6.54
C GLU A 285 -4.74 7.32 -7.55
N VAL A 286 -3.76 8.02 -8.10
CA VAL A 286 -3.93 9.00 -9.15
C VAL A 286 -3.61 8.33 -10.48
N LEU A 287 -4.52 8.47 -11.43
CA LEU A 287 -4.30 8.16 -12.84
C LEU A 287 -4.36 9.47 -13.65
N ALA A 288 -3.95 9.42 -14.91
CA ALA A 288 -3.87 10.59 -15.77
C ALA A 288 -4.23 10.28 -17.23
N VAL A 289 -4.68 11.29 -17.95
CA VAL A 289 -4.91 11.21 -19.38
C VAL A 289 -4.47 12.50 -20.04
N GLN A 290 -3.82 12.39 -21.19
CA GLN A 290 -3.68 13.50 -22.12
C GLN A 290 -4.24 13.05 -23.48
N PRO A 291 -5.45 13.49 -23.85
CA PRO A 291 -6.01 13.18 -25.15
C PRO A 291 -5.30 13.98 -26.25
N GLY A 292 -5.58 13.65 -27.51
CA GLY A 292 -5.10 14.37 -28.68
C GLY A 292 -5.91 14.00 -29.93
N GLU A 293 -5.57 14.52 -31.10
CA GLU A 293 -6.31 14.22 -32.34
C GLU A 293 -6.33 12.72 -32.69
N THR A 294 -5.22 12.02 -32.44
CA THR A 294 -5.08 10.58 -32.65
C THR A 294 -5.24 9.80 -31.34
N ARG A 295 -5.54 8.50 -31.46
CA ARG A 295 -5.51 7.58 -30.30
C ARG A 295 -4.06 7.54 -29.76
N PRO A 296 -3.84 7.74 -28.46
CA PRO A 296 -2.52 7.57 -27.86
C PRO A 296 -1.99 6.16 -28.09
N GLY A 297 -0.71 6.06 -28.49
CA GLY A 297 -0.01 4.78 -28.55
C GLY A 297 0.64 4.38 -27.22
N ILE A 298 0.51 5.21 -26.20
CA ILE A 298 1.18 5.05 -24.90
C ILE A 298 0.14 4.77 -23.80
N LEU A 299 0.41 3.74 -23.01
CA LEU A 299 -0.30 3.45 -21.77
C LEU A 299 0.67 3.58 -20.59
N ILE A 300 0.25 4.29 -19.54
CA ILE A 300 0.91 4.25 -18.24
C ILE A 300 0.14 3.30 -17.32
N VAL A 301 0.79 2.27 -16.81
CA VAL A 301 0.22 1.32 -15.86
C VAL A 301 0.74 1.65 -14.46
N TYR A 302 -0.18 1.93 -13.54
CA TYR A 302 0.15 2.12 -12.13
C TYR A 302 0.05 0.77 -11.42
N GLY A 303 1.16 0.26 -10.88
CA GLY A 303 1.19 -1.03 -10.18
C GLY A 303 1.97 -0.98 -8.87
N TYR A 304 2.01 0.17 -8.21
CA TYR A 304 2.63 0.32 -6.88
C TYR A 304 1.56 0.30 -5.78
N ASP A 305 1.16 -0.91 -5.40
CA ASP A 305 0.08 -1.19 -4.46
C ASP A 305 0.54 -1.35 -3.02
N ARG A 306 1.84 -1.59 -2.82
CA ARG A 306 2.42 -1.85 -1.51
C ARG A 306 2.05 -0.72 -0.53
N PRO A 307 1.38 -1.05 0.60
CA PRO A 307 1.00 -0.07 1.58
C PRO A 307 2.24 0.36 2.39
N LYS A 308 2.79 1.52 2.03
CA LYS A 308 3.88 2.18 2.75
C LYS A 308 3.51 3.63 3.03
N SER A 309 4.00 4.17 4.14
CA SER A 309 3.82 5.59 4.46
C SER A 309 4.48 6.53 3.44
N THR A 310 5.47 6.03 2.69
CA THR A 310 6.13 6.73 1.59
C THR A 310 5.38 6.64 0.27
N ASN A 311 4.40 5.72 0.14
CA ASN A 311 3.61 5.60 -1.08
C ASN A 311 2.47 6.64 -1.06
N THR A 312 2.69 7.75 -1.76
CA THR A 312 1.73 8.86 -1.89
C THR A 312 0.64 8.59 -2.92
N LYS A 313 0.74 7.48 -3.67
CA LYS A 313 -0.20 7.04 -4.71
C LYS A 313 -0.37 8.00 -5.89
N ASP A 314 0.55 8.95 -6.07
CA ASP A 314 0.50 9.99 -7.12
C ASP A 314 1.73 10.00 -8.03
N PHE A 315 2.57 8.97 -7.96
CA PHE A 315 3.84 8.88 -8.71
C PHE A 315 3.69 8.93 -10.24
N ILE A 316 2.49 8.66 -10.77
CA ILE A 316 2.18 8.87 -12.19
C ILE A 316 2.51 10.29 -12.64
N ARG A 317 2.48 11.29 -11.73
CA ARG A 317 2.81 12.68 -12.05
C ARG A 317 4.17 12.83 -12.71
N SER A 318 5.18 12.13 -12.20
CA SER A 318 6.54 12.19 -12.75
C SER A 318 6.64 11.59 -14.14
N HIS A 319 5.90 10.50 -14.41
CA HIS A 319 5.88 9.81 -15.70
C HIS A 319 5.05 10.58 -16.73
N ALA A 320 3.81 10.91 -16.37
CA ALA A 320 2.85 11.63 -17.18
C ALA A 320 3.38 13.00 -17.64
N SER A 321 4.00 13.77 -16.73
CA SER A 321 4.59 15.06 -17.10
C SER A 321 5.77 14.88 -18.06
N ALA A 322 6.66 13.91 -17.80
CA ALA A 322 7.81 13.66 -18.65
C ALA A 322 7.42 13.19 -20.07
N ILE A 323 6.38 12.37 -20.20
CA ILE A 323 5.81 11.94 -21.49
C ILE A 323 5.17 13.14 -22.22
N SER A 324 4.33 13.91 -21.51
CA SER A 324 3.67 15.09 -22.03
C SER A 324 4.64 16.15 -22.55
N GLU A 325 5.69 16.43 -21.78
CA GLU A 325 6.73 17.42 -22.12
C GLU A 325 7.62 16.99 -23.30
N ASN A 326 7.59 15.70 -23.66
CA ASN A 326 8.17 15.16 -24.89
C ASN A 326 7.18 15.14 -26.06
N GLY A 327 6.00 15.74 -25.90
CA GLY A 327 5.00 15.94 -26.95
C GLY A 327 4.10 14.74 -27.21
N GLN A 328 4.03 13.78 -26.28
CA GLN A 328 3.25 12.56 -26.45
C GLN A 328 1.95 12.58 -25.64
N SER A 329 0.88 12.09 -26.25
CA SER A 329 -0.39 11.80 -25.59
C SER A 329 -0.35 10.39 -24.98
N PHE A 330 -1.19 10.16 -23.97
CA PHE A 330 -1.22 8.87 -23.25
C PHE A 330 -2.55 8.62 -22.56
N GLU A 331 -2.80 7.35 -22.27
CA GLU A 331 -3.87 6.85 -21.40
C GLU A 331 -3.23 6.20 -20.16
N SER A 332 -4.03 5.91 -19.13
CA SER A 332 -3.52 5.16 -17.98
C SER A 332 -4.55 4.25 -17.32
N CYS A 333 -4.05 3.26 -16.59
CA CYS A 333 -4.87 2.33 -15.81
C CYS A 333 -4.14 1.84 -14.56
N SER A 334 -4.92 1.37 -13.58
CA SER A 334 -4.44 0.46 -12.55
C SER A 334 -3.98 -0.86 -13.20
N ASN A 335 -2.98 -1.51 -12.63
CA ASN A 335 -2.48 -2.81 -13.08
C ASN A 335 -3.56 -3.90 -13.08
N GLU A 336 -4.53 -3.87 -12.16
CA GLU A 336 -5.61 -4.86 -12.14
C GLU A 336 -6.51 -4.79 -13.37
N MET A 337 -6.60 -3.62 -14.02
CA MET A 337 -7.34 -3.48 -15.29
C MET A 337 -6.65 -4.22 -16.44
N VAL A 338 -5.34 -4.43 -16.35
CA VAL A 338 -4.57 -5.29 -17.26
C VAL A 338 -4.76 -6.75 -16.87
N ALA A 339 -4.61 -7.06 -15.58
CA ALA A 339 -4.72 -8.42 -15.04
C ALA A 339 -6.10 -9.05 -15.36
N ASN A 340 -7.19 -8.29 -15.18
CA ASN A 340 -8.55 -8.75 -15.45
C ASN A 340 -8.92 -8.76 -16.95
N GLY A 341 -8.05 -8.22 -17.83
CA GLY A 341 -8.24 -8.16 -19.28
C GLY A 341 -9.16 -7.04 -19.78
N THR A 342 -9.54 -6.08 -18.94
CA THR A 342 -10.30 -4.89 -19.37
C THR A 342 -9.46 -3.98 -20.27
N VAL A 343 -8.15 -3.92 -20.02
CA VAL A 343 -7.14 -3.28 -20.86
C VAL A 343 -6.30 -4.35 -21.53
N ASP A 344 -6.29 -4.36 -22.87
CA ASP A 344 -5.35 -5.16 -23.65
C ASP A 344 -4.10 -4.33 -23.94
N LEU A 345 -2.93 -4.80 -23.50
CA LEU A 345 -1.67 -4.09 -23.74
C LEU A 345 -1.35 -3.96 -25.25
N ASN A 346 -1.85 -4.89 -26.09
CA ASN A 346 -1.61 -4.88 -27.53
C ASN A 346 -2.32 -3.73 -28.27
N ASP A 347 -3.18 -3.00 -27.59
CA ASP A 347 -3.74 -1.74 -28.09
C ASP A 347 -2.73 -0.59 -28.12
N TYR A 348 -1.58 -0.75 -27.46
CA TYR A 348 -0.57 0.29 -27.26
C TYR A 348 0.77 -0.14 -27.84
N ILE A 349 1.50 0.81 -28.41
CA ILE A 349 2.85 0.59 -28.94
C ILE A 349 3.87 0.59 -27.80
N PHE A 350 3.63 1.39 -26.76
CA PHE A 350 4.51 1.53 -25.61
C PHE A 350 3.71 1.51 -24.30
N VAL A 351 4.21 0.74 -23.33
CA VAL A 351 3.67 0.64 -21.97
C VAL A 351 4.76 1.09 -20.98
N ASP A 352 4.44 2.07 -20.15
CA ASP A 352 5.25 2.54 -19.03
C ASP A 352 4.64 2.01 -17.72
N TRP A 353 5.35 1.13 -17.02
CA TRP A 353 4.85 0.43 -15.84
C TRP A 353 5.57 0.90 -14.57
N ILE A 354 4.79 1.53 -13.68
CA ILE A 354 5.25 2.13 -12.42
C ILE A 354 5.14 1.09 -11.31
N LEU A 355 6.26 0.72 -10.69
CA LEU A 355 6.29 -0.25 -9.58
C LEU A 355 6.78 0.34 -8.25
N GLY A 356 7.40 1.53 -8.25
CA GLY A 356 7.85 2.14 -6.99
C GLY A 356 8.73 1.21 -6.16
N GLU A 357 8.32 0.87 -4.93
CA GLU A 357 8.96 -0.16 -4.09
C GLU A 357 8.07 -1.40 -3.92
N GLU A 358 7.33 -1.78 -4.96
CA GLU A 358 6.52 -3.01 -4.99
C GLU A 358 7.41 -4.25 -4.75
N SER A 359 6.90 -5.23 -4.02
CA SER A 359 7.70 -6.37 -3.55
C SER A 359 6.80 -7.50 -3.06
N THR A 360 7.37 -8.44 -2.30
CA THR A 360 6.76 -9.70 -1.84
C THR A 360 5.44 -9.58 -1.07
N ALA A 361 5.04 -8.36 -0.64
CA ALA A 361 3.81 -8.15 0.12
C ALA A 361 2.56 -8.14 -0.76
N ASN A 362 2.66 -7.55 -1.95
CA ASN A 362 1.57 -7.50 -2.93
C ASN A 362 1.94 -8.21 -4.24
N HIS A 363 3.18 -8.70 -4.35
CA HIS A 363 3.81 -9.31 -5.51
C HIS A 363 3.97 -8.34 -6.70
N THR A 364 5.21 -8.17 -7.12
CA THR A 364 5.56 -7.50 -8.36
C THR A 364 5.19 -8.39 -9.53
N PHE A 365 4.33 -7.92 -10.45
CA PHE A 365 3.81 -8.72 -11.56
C PHE A 365 3.21 -10.05 -11.11
N ASP A 366 1.91 -10.07 -10.80
CA ASP A 366 1.23 -11.33 -10.53
C ASP A 366 1.20 -12.27 -11.75
N ASP A 367 0.77 -13.52 -11.58
CA ASP A 367 0.77 -14.51 -12.66
C ASP A 367 -0.04 -14.06 -13.91
N GLN A 368 -1.11 -13.29 -13.73
CA GLN A 368 -1.92 -12.76 -14.83
C GLN A 368 -1.18 -11.63 -15.54
N GLU A 369 -0.61 -10.69 -14.80
CA GLU A 369 0.17 -9.59 -15.34
C GLU A 369 1.41 -10.09 -16.09
N GLN A 370 2.13 -11.08 -15.53
CA GLN A 370 3.23 -11.76 -16.21
C GLN A 370 2.75 -12.36 -17.54
N ALA A 371 1.61 -13.05 -17.56
CA ALA A 371 1.06 -13.62 -18.80
C ALA A 371 0.72 -12.55 -19.85
N LYS A 372 0.12 -11.42 -19.43
CA LYS A 372 -0.21 -10.30 -20.33
C LYS A 372 1.04 -9.62 -20.88
N VAL A 373 2.03 -9.35 -20.05
CA VAL A 373 3.30 -8.72 -20.47
C VAL A 373 4.08 -9.63 -21.41
N LYS A 374 4.11 -10.94 -21.16
CA LYS A 374 4.73 -11.90 -22.08
C LYS A 374 4.12 -11.84 -23.47
N ALA A 375 2.79 -11.93 -23.55
CA ALA A 375 2.07 -11.88 -24.82
C ALA A 375 2.29 -10.55 -25.55
N TYR A 376 2.32 -9.44 -24.80
CA TYR A 376 2.59 -8.11 -25.32
C TYR A 376 3.97 -7.98 -25.96
N LEU A 377 5.02 -8.40 -25.25
CA LEU A 377 6.40 -8.36 -25.75
C LEU A 377 6.61 -9.32 -26.93
N GLU A 378 5.99 -10.50 -26.89
CA GLU A 378 5.96 -11.43 -28.03
C GLU A 378 5.23 -10.84 -29.24
N ASN A 379 4.30 -9.91 -29.05
CA ASN A 379 3.61 -9.23 -30.14
C ASN A 379 4.38 -8.01 -30.69
N GLY A 380 5.59 -7.73 -30.18
CA GLY A 380 6.44 -6.61 -30.61
C GLY A 380 6.20 -5.31 -29.85
N GLY A 381 5.55 -5.38 -28.67
CA GLY A 381 5.36 -4.23 -27.79
C GLY A 381 6.66 -3.66 -27.20
N GLY A 382 6.62 -2.39 -26.82
CA GLY A 382 7.68 -1.72 -26.06
C GLY A 382 7.30 -1.58 -24.59
N LEU A 383 8.15 -2.04 -23.67
CA LEU A 383 7.92 -1.92 -22.23
C LEU A 383 9.03 -1.07 -21.58
N PHE A 384 8.63 -0.08 -20.79
CA PHE A 384 9.47 0.51 -19.76
C PHE A 384 8.95 0.10 -18.40
N VAL A 385 9.83 -0.38 -17.54
CA VAL A 385 9.51 -0.76 -16.16
C VAL A 385 10.57 -0.20 -15.22
N SER A 386 10.12 0.42 -14.13
CA SER A 386 11.03 0.97 -13.12
C SER A 386 10.50 0.76 -11.71
N GLY A 387 11.39 0.39 -10.79
CA GLY A 387 11.09 0.17 -9.39
C GLY A 387 12.23 -0.51 -8.65
N ALA A 388 12.20 -0.40 -7.32
CA ALA A 388 13.05 -1.13 -6.40
C ALA A 388 12.38 -2.46 -5.98
N GLU A 389 13.17 -3.42 -5.52
CA GLU A 389 12.76 -4.77 -5.09
C GLU A 389 12.06 -5.67 -6.15
N ILE A 390 11.99 -5.26 -7.42
CA ILE A 390 11.46 -6.07 -8.54
C ILE A 390 12.26 -7.37 -8.71
N ALA A 391 13.60 -7.27 -8.72
CA ALA A 391 14.48 -8.42 -8.89
C ALA A 391 14.52 -9.27 -7.61
N TRP A 392 14.41 -8.63 -6.44
CA TRP A 392 14.24 -9.32 -5.17
C TRP A 392 13.02 -10.23 -5.16
N ASP A 393 11.85 -9.70 -5.54
CA ASP A 393 10.60 -10.46 -5.53
C ASP A 393 10.58 -11.55 -6.62
N LEU A 394 10.79 -11.14 -7.87
CA LEU A 394 10.63 -12.06 -9.00
C LEU A 394 11.74 -13.10 -9.10
N ASP A 395 13.01 -12.70 -9.03
CA ASP A 395 14.15 -13.61 -9.21
C ASP A 395 14.67 -14.18 -7.90
N HIS A 396 15.01 -13.35 -6.90
CA HIS A 396 15.61 -13.85 -5.66
C HIS A 396 14.64 -14.72 -4.86
N LYS A 397 13.41 -14.24 -4.62
CA LYS A 397 12.33 -15.01 -3.94
C LYS A 397 11.63 -16.01 -4.84
N ASN A 398 11.89 -15.96 -6.15
CA ASN A 398 11.41 -16.93 -7.14
C ASN A 398 9.89 -16.90 -7.35
N TYR A 399 9.24 -15.75 -7.17
CA TYR A 399 7.81 -15.57 -7.50
C TYR A 399 7.53 -15.33 -8.99
N GLY A 400 8.58 -15.12 -9.80
CA GLY A 400 8.44 -15.02 -11.25
C GLY A 400 9.78 -15.12 -11.99
N ARG A 401 10.71 -15.93 -11.48
CA ARG A 401 12.10 -15.98 -11.97
C ARG A 401 12.21 -16.26 -13.46
N SER A 402 11.37 -17.15 -13.98
CA SER A 402 11.35 -17.47 -15.40
C SER A 402 10.89 -16.26 -16.23
N PHE A 403 9.84 -15.56 -15.78
CA PHE A 403 9.39 -14.32 -16.40
C PHE A 403 10.49 -13.25 -16.34
N PHE A 404 11.08 -13.01 -15.17
CA PHE A 404 12.12 -12.00 -14.97
C PHE A 404 13.33 -12.23 -15.88
N ARG A 405 13.86 -13.46 -15.95
CA ARG A 405 15.04 -13.75 -16.76
C ARG A 405 14.76 -13.78 -18.25
N ASN A 406 13.60 -14.27 -18.67
CA ASN A 406 13.31 -14.46 -20.10
C ASN A 406 12.64 -13.24 -20.76
N TYR A 407 11.90 -12.43 -19.99
CA TYR A 407 11.11 -11.30 -20.50
C TYR A 407 11.55 -9.95 -19.93
N LEU A 408 11.91 -9.85 -18.65
CA LEU A 408 12.62 -8.65 -18.14
C LEU A 408 14.14 -8.72 -18.38
N LYS A 409 14.62 -9.82 -19.00
CA LYS A 409 15.98 -9.99 -19.52
C LYS A 409 17.08 -9.62 -18.51
N ALA A 410 16.83 -9.83 -17.22
CA ALA A 410 17.75 -9.50 -16.14
C ALA A 410 17.93 -10.68 -15.17
N ARG A 411 18.99 -10.63 -14.37
CA ARG A 411 19.22 -11.53 -13.22
C ARG A 411 19.55 -10.71 -11.99
N TYR A 412 18.94 -11.06 -10.86
CA TYR A 412 19.25 -10.46 -9.56
C TYR A 412 20.72 -10.67 -9.19
N VAL A 413 21.37 -9.59 -8.72
CA VAL A 413 22.74 -9.63 -8.19
C VAL A 413 22.74 -9.29 -6.70
N ARG A 414 22.03 -8.22 -6.31
CA ARG A 414 22.05 -7.72 -4.93
C ARG A 414 20.84 -6.83 -4.65
N ASP A 415 20.39 -6.86 -3.41
CA ASP A 415 19.21 -6.14 -2.88
C ASP A 415 19.41 -4.62 -2.72
N ASP A 416 20.67 -4.19 -2.64
CA ASP A 416 21.02 -2.82 -2.25
C ASP A 416 22.26 -2.34 -2.99
N SER A 417 22.08 -1.30 -3.81
CA SER A 417 23.17 -0.58 -4.47
C SER A 417 24.08 0.18 -3.48
N LYS A 418 23.54 0.56 -2.31
CA LYS A 418 24.14 1.45 -1.30
C LYS A 418 24.46 2.86 -1.81
N VAL A 419 23.94 3.22 -2.98
CA VAL A 419 24.18 4.53 -3.61
C VAL A 419 22.87 5.09 -4.18
N PHE A 420 22.80 6.42 -4.25
CA PHE A 420 21.63 7.17 -4.69
C PHE A 420 21.89 7.93 -6.00
N ALA A 421 22.78 7.39 -6.82
CA ALA A 421 23.09 7.93 -8.14
C ALA A 421 23.41 6.84 -9.15
N VAL A 422 23.07 7.10 -10.41
CA VAL A 422 23.42 6.29 -11.57
C VAL A 422 24.13 7.13 -12.63
N ILE A 423 24.83 6.46 -13.54
CA ILE A 423 25.43 7.05 -14.74
C ILE A 423 25.08 6.19 -15.95
N GLY A 424 25.04 6.80 -17.14
CA GLY A 424 24.96 6.05 -18.39
C GLY A 424 26.16 5.14 -18.59
N THR A 425 25.97 4.02 -19.30
CA THR A 425 27.09 3.24 -19.82
C THR A 425 27.85 4.04 -20.89
N PRO A 426 29.19 3.87 -21.01
CA PRO A 426 29.97 4.56 -22.04
C PRO A 426 29.41 4.32 -23.43
N GLU A 427 29.28 5.38 -24.23
CA GLU A 427 28.66 5.38 -25.58
C GLU A 427 27.16 4.99 -25.59
N GLY A 428 26.59 4.68 -24.43
CA GLY A 428 25.19 4.38 -24.25
C GLY A 428 24.30 5.62 -24.35
N ARG A 429 23.00 5.39 -24.52
CA ARG A 429 22.01 6.47 -24.72
C ARG A 429 21.97 7.51 -23.61
N PHE A 430 22.37 7.13 -22.39
CA PHE A 430 22.37 8.00 -21.20
C PHE A 430 23.76 8.56 -20.85
N ASP A 431 24.83 8.21 -21.58
CA ASP A 431 26.22 8.59 -21.28
C ASP A 431 26.39 10.10 -21.10
N SER A 432 25.75 10.87 -21.99
CA SER A 432 25.85 12.34 -22.03
C SER A 432 25.20 13.06 -20.83
N LEU A 433 24.46 12.36 -19.96
CA LEU A 433 23.70 12.98 -18.87
C LEU A 433 24.52 13.15 -17.58
N GLY A 434 25.71 12.57 -17.50
CA GLY A 434 26.52 12.58 -16.29
C GLY A 434 25.86 11.82 -15.13
N SER A 435 26.06 12.31 -13.90
CA SER A 435 25.50 11.69 -12.70
C SER A 435 24.03 12.05 -12.50
N ILE A 436 23.20 11.01 -12.36
CA ILE A 436 21.74 11.11 -12.18
C ILE A 436 21.42 10.69 -10.75
N ALA A 437 21.02 11.65 -9.91
CA ALA A 437 20.62 11.37 -8.54
C ALA A 437 19.19 10.83 -8.46
N PHE A 438 18.95 9.89 -7.54
CA PHE A 438 17.63 9.32 -7.28
C PHE A 438 17.43 9.03 -5.78
N GLY A 439 16.22 9.29 -5.28
CA GLY A 439 15.67 8.61 -4.11
C GLY A 439 16.51 8.60 -2.83
N ASP A 440 17.18 9.71 -2.47
CA ASP A 440 17.95 9.84 -1.22
C ASP A 440 17.12 10.37 -0.04
N GLY A 441 15.81 10.57 -0.24
CA GLY A 441 14.90 11.19 0.73
C GLY A 441 14.91 12.72 0.72
N ARG A 442 15.62 13.34 -0.22
CA ARG A 442 15.63 14.79 -0.43
C ARG A 442 14.84 15.15 -1.68
N HIS A 443 14.67 16.45 -1.92
CA HIS A 443 14.03 16.99 -3.13
C HIS A 443 12.59 16.48 -3.39
N GLY A 444 11.85 16.13 -2.33
CA GLY A 444 10.47 15.65 -2.45
C GLY A 444 10.33 14.19 -2.89
N THR A 445 11.44 13.44 -2.94
CA THR A 445 11.46 12.00 -3.24
C THR A 445 11.52 11.20 -1.95
N TYR A 446 11.03 9.95 -1.98
CA TYR A 446 11.21 9.03 -0.87
C TYR A 446 12.60 8.38 -0.95
N THR A 447 13.14 7.93 0.19
CA THR A 447 14.39 7.18 0.21
C THR A 447 14.17 5.78 -0.35
N VAL A 448 14.84 5.44 -1.44
CA VAL A 448 14.83 4.11 -2.05
C VAL A 448 15.82 3.22 -1.29
N LYS A 449 15.33 2.43 -0.34
CA LYS A 449 16.21 1.68 0.57
C LYS A 449 16.89 0.48 -0.09
N TRP A 450 16.22 -0.13 -1.06
CA TRP A 450 16.59 -1.43 -1.63
C TRP A 450 16.56 -1.38 -3.16
N ALA A 451 17.41 -0.52 -3.72
CA ALA A 451 17.58 -0.41 -5.17
C ALA A 451 18.33 -1.66 -5.67
N ASP A 452 17.66 -2.44 -6.52
CA ASP A 452 18.15 -3.74 -6.99
C ASP A 452 19.34 -3.58 -7.93
N CYS A 453 20.46 -4.23 -7.60
CA CYS A 453 21.53 -4.47 -8.55
C CYS A 453 21.18 -5.68 -9.40
N ILE A 454 21.24 -5.51 -10.72
CA ILE A 454 20.91 -6.54 -11.70
C ILE A 454 22.12 -6.87 -12.58
N SER A 455 21.97 -7.86 -13.45
CA SER A 455 22.90 -8.16 -14.54
C SER A 455 22.12 -8.48 -15.81
N PRO A 456 22.58 -8.03 -16.99
CA PRO A 456 21.94 -8.38 -18.26
C PRO A 456 21.99 -9.88 -18.54
N VAL A 457 20.93 -10.44 -19.13
CA VAL A 457 20.88 -11.83 -19.60
C VAL A 457 20.05 -11.92 -20.90
N ASN A 458 20.20 -13.01 -21.64
CA ASN A 458 19.37 -13.31 -22.81
C ASN A 458 19.38 -12.19 -23.89
N GLY A 459 20.54 -11.55 -24.06
CA GLY A 459 20.81 -10.57 -25.10
C GLY A 459 20.53 -9.12 -24.73
N SER A 460 20.07 -8.82 -23.50
CA SER A 460 20.01 -7.43 -23.02
C SER A 460 21.41 -6.87 -22.76
N GLU A 461 21.49 -5.55 -22.71
CA GLU A 461 22.70 -4.79 -22.44
C GLU A 461 22.45 -3.81 -21.30
N ALA A 462 23.49 -3.43 -20.56
CA ALA A 462 23.36 -2.43 -19.50
C ALA A 462 23.23 -1.03 -20.11
N ASP A 463 22.24 -0.25 -19.66
CA ASP A 463 22.05 1.15 -20.07
C ASP A 463 22.44 2.15 -18.95
N LEU A 464 22.41 1.70 -17.70
CA LEU A 464 22.75 2.46 -16.50
C LEU A 464 23.59 1.63 -15.51
N LEU A 465 24.54 2.29 -14.86
CA LEU A 465 25.36 1.75 -13.78
C LEU A 465 25.15 2.56 -12.50
N TYR A 466 25.15 1.90 -11.35
CA TYR A 466 25.18 2.59 -10.05
C TYR A 466 26.52 3.32 -9.88
N ALA A 467 26.46 4.63 -9.70
CA ALA A 467 27.62 5.51 -9.74
C ALA A 467 28.68 5.12 -8.69
N GLY A 468 29.94 5.04 -9.12
CA GLY A 468 31.05 4.63 -8.25
C GLY A 468 31.09 3.13 -7.93
N THR A 469 30.30 2.30 -8.61
CA THR A 469 30.27 0.84 -8.45
C THR A 469 30.37 0.13 -9.80
N SER A 470 30.52 -1.21 -9.78
CA SER A 470 30.43 -2.06 -10.96
C SER A 470 29.03 -2.65 -11.18
N TYR A 471 28.02 -2.23 -10.40
CA TYR A 471 26.69 -2.81 -10.44
C TYR A 471 25.83 -2.15 -11.51
N THR A 472 25.13 -2.97 -12.30
CA THR A 472 24.15 -2.51 -13.28
C THR A 472 22.88 -2.06 -12.55
N ALA A 473 22.41 -0.86 -12.88
CA ALA A 473 21.18 -0.26 -12.37
C ALA A 473 20.01 -0.37 -13.35
N GLY A 474 20.32 -0.49 -14.65
CA GLY A 474 19.32 -0.62 -15.70
C GLY A 474 19.84 -1.40 -16.90
N ILE A 475 18.90 -1.98 -17.64
CA ILE A 475 19.17 -2.70 -18.89
C ILE A 475 18.20 -2.29 -19.99
N GLU A 476 18.63 -2.44 -21.22
CA GLU A 476 17.79 -2.34 -22.41
C GLU A 476 17.89 -3.59 -23.31
N TYR A 477 16.86 -3.83 -24.11
CA TYR A 477 16.83 -4.90 -25.09
C TYR A 477 15.93 -4.54 -26.26
N SER A 478 16.37 -4.88 -27.48
CA SER A 478 15.57 -4.82 -28.71
C SER A 478 15.78 -6.11 -29.48
N GLY A 479 14.74 -6.93 -29.57
CA GLY A 479 14.85 -8.25 -30.19
C GLY A 479 13.58 -9.07 -30.04
N THR A 480 13.69 -10.36 -30.30
CA THR A 480 12.56 -11.29 -30.14
C THR A 480 12.37 -11.70 -28.67
N PHE A 481 11.12 -11.98 -28.32
CA PHE A 481 10.73 -12.57 -27.04
C PHE A 481 10.05 -13.92 -27.27
N GLY A 482 10.25 -14.86 -26.34
CA GLY A 482 9.71 -16.22 -26.47
C GLY A 482 10.08 -16.86 -27.81
N ASN A 483 9.08 -17.39 -28.51
CA ASN A 483 9.21 -17.97 -29.84
C ASN A 483 8.77 -17.02 -30.97
N SER A 484 8.54 -15.75 -30.67
CA SER A 484 8.05 -14.78 -31.65
C SER A 484 9.14 -14.35 -32.63
N SER A 485 8.74 -14.01 -33.85
CA SER A 485 9.60 -13.36 -34.85
C SER A 485 9.48 -11.83 -34.82
N LYS A 486 8.56 -11.26 -34.03
CA LYS A 486 8.38 -9.81 -33.91
C LYS A 486 9.43 -9.22 -32.97
N ILE A 487 9.91 -8.04 -33.31
CA ILE A 487 10.87 -7.30 -32.49
C ILE A 487 10.10 -6.49 -31.46
N GLY A 488 10.24 -6.85 -30.19
CA GLY A 488 9.81 -6.04 -29.04
C GLY A 488 10.97 -5.26 -28.45
N LYS A 489 10.67 -4.37 -27.51
CA LYS A 489 11.66 -3.53 -26.82
C LYS A 489 11.41 -3.53 -25.31
N LEU A 490 12.49 -3.46 -24.55
CA LEU A 490 12.47 -3.36 -23.10
C LEU A 490 13.49 -2.33 -22.62
N THR A 491 13.07 -1.51 -21.66
CA THR A 491 13.96 -0.81 -20.72
C THR A 491 13.52 -1.18 -19.31
N TYR A 492 14.44 -1.65 -18.47
CA TYR A 492 14.15 -2.02 -17.07
C TYR A 492 15.18 -1.41 -16.13
N TRP A 493 14.72 -0.65 -15.14
CA TRP A 493 15.56 -0.06 -14.08
C TRP A 493 15.23 -0.63 -12.69
N GLY A 494 16.27 -1.00 -11.94
CA GLY A 494 16.20 -1.47 -10.55
C GLY A 494 16.02 -0.36 -9.51
N PHE A 495 15.63 0.83 -9.95
CA PHE A 495 15.22 1.94 -9.09
C PHE A 495 14.01 2.66 -9.72
N PRO A 496 13.19 3.35 -8.92
CA PRO A 496 11.96 3.96 -9.40
C PRO A 496 12.23 5.29 -10.13
N PHE A 497 11.73 5.43 -11.36
CA PHE A 497 11.93 6.63 -12.19
C PHE A 497 11.41 7.91 -11.52
N GLU A 498 10.29 7.81 -10.80
CA GLU A 498 9.68 8.94 -10.10
C GLU A 498 10.58 9.55 -9.02
N THR A 499 11.61 8.82 -8.58
CA THR A 499 12.56 9.27 -7.55
C THR A 499 13.78 10.00 -8.11
N VAL A 500 13.93 10.11 -9.43
CA VAL A 500 14.95 10.98 -10.04
C VAL A 500 14.66 12.43 -9.65
N THR A 501 15.64 13.14 -9.08
CA THR A 501 15.41 14.34 -8.26
C THR A 501 14.93 15.59 -9.00
N HIS A 502 15.07 15.66 -10.33
CA HIS A 502 14.73 16.85 -11.12
C HIS A 502 13.81 16.54 -12.29
N ASP A 503 12.76 17.36 -12.45
CA ASP A 503 11.76 17.27 -13.52
C ASP A 503 12.39 17.34 -14.92
N SER A 504 13.36 18.24 -15.12
CA SER A 504 14.08 18.37 -16.39
C SER A 504 14.86 17.10 -16.74
N LEU A 505 15.46 16.45 -15.74
CA LEU A 505 16.20 15.21 -15.94
C LEU A 505 15.25 14.04 -16.22
N ARG A 506 14.11 13.98 -15.54
CA ARG A 506 13.04 13.01 -15.86
C ARG A 506 12.53 13.19 -17.28
N LYS A 507 12.32 14.43 -17.73
CA LYS A 507 11.98 14.72 -19.13
C LYS A 507 13.04 14.22 -20.11
N GLU A 508 14.31 14.50 -19.88
CA GLU A 508 15.40 14.06 -20.77
C GLU A 508 15.54 12.54 -20.83
N LEU A 509 15.44 11.87 -19.67
CA LEU A 509 15.45 10.42 -19.55
C LEU A 509 14.28 9.78 -20.30
N MET A 510 13.05 10.26 -20.04
CA MET A 510 11.86 9.77 -20.72
C MET A 510 11.94 10.04 -22.23
N GLY A 511 12.49 11.17 -22.65
CA GLY A 511 12.71 11.47 -24.07
C GLY A 511 13.64 10.47 -24.75
N LYS A 512 14.75 10.10 -24.10
CA LYS A 512 15.63 9.05 -24.61
C LYS A 512 14.89 7.71 -24.69
N ILE A 513 14.14 7.31 -23.66
CA ILE A 513 13.33 6.06 -23.66
C ILE A 513 12.30 6.09 -24.81
N LEU A 514 11.53 7.16 -24.96
CA LEU A 514 10.58 7.33 -26.07
C LEU A 514 11.25 7.20 -27.44
N GLY A 515 12.43 7.81 -27.61
CA GLY A 515 13.25 7.67 -28.81
C GLY A 515 13.68 6.21 -29.07
N PHE A 516 14.03 5.45 -28.02
CA PHE A 516 14.29 4.01 -28.15
C PHE A 516 13.06 3.26 -28.66
N MET A 517 11.89 3.59 -28.12
CA MET A 517 10.62 2.97 -28.48
C MET A 517 10.15 3.35 -29.90
N GLY A 518 10.74 4.37 -30.51
CA GLY A 518 10.47 4.80 -31.89
C GLY A 518 9.57 6.04 -31.99
N TYR A 519 9.37 6.76 -30.89
CA TYR A 519 8.64 8.02 -30.88
C TYR A 519 9.56 9.19 -31.23
N THR A 520 9.01 10.15 -31.96
CA THR A 520 9.65 11.46 -32.17
C THR A 520 9.52 12.28 -30.89
N VAL A 521 10.63 12.82 -30.39
CA VAL A 521 10.65 13.66 -29.20
C VAL A 521 10.84 15.14 -29.56
N ALA A 522 10.29 16.03 -28.75
CA ALA A 522 10.53 17.46 -28.90
C ALA A 522 12.03 17.77 -28.66
N ASN A 523 12.75 18.22 -29.69
CA ASN A 523 14.13 18.64 -29.58
C ASN A 523 14.23 19.85 -28.62
N VAL A 524 14.83 19.66 -27.44
CA VAL A 524 15.20 20.78 -26.55
C VAL A 524 16.69 20.68 -26.23
N PRO A 525 17.50 21.72 -26.52
CA PRO A 525 18.90 21.77 -26.11
C PRO A 525 19.04 21.75 -24.58
N PHE A 526 20.01 20.98 -24.07
CA PHE A 526 20.41 20.96 -22.67
C PHE A 526 20.79 22.37 -22.19
N VAL A 527 20.10 22.87 -21.17
CA VAL A 527 20.59 24.01 -20.38
C VAL A 527 21.22 23.42 -19.12
N GLN A 528 22.54 23.28 -19.16
CA GLN A 528 23.32 23.00 -17.96
C GLN A 528 23.02 24.11 -16.95
N SER A 529 22.31 23.81 -15.86
CA SER A 529 22.24 24.75 -14.74
C SER A 529 23.66 24.88 -14.19
N GLY A 530 24.34 25.96 -14.58
CA GLY A 530 25.72 26.22 -14.22
C GLY A 530 25.91 26.10 -12.72
N GLY A 531 27.00 25.44 -12.33
CA GLY A 531 27.43 25.38 -10.94
C GLY A 531 27.56 26.80 -10.39
N ILE A 532 26.78 27.09 -9.36
CA ILE A 532 26.96 28.32 -8.60
C ILE A 532 28.23 28.13 -7.77
N SER A 533 29.36 28.64 -8.29
CA SER A 533 30.56 28.89 -7.49
C SER A 533 30.29 30.05 -6.52
N PRO A 534 30.58 29.94 -5.21
CA PRO A 534 30.25 30.98 -4.22
C PRO A 534 31.12 32.26 -4.27
N GLU A 535 31.90 32.52 -5.31
CA GLU A 535 32.97 33.52 -5.20
C GLU A 535 32.63 34.98 -5.54
N ASN A 536 31.43 35.33 -5.99
CA ASN A 536 31.14 36.73 -6.34
C ASN A 536 29.78 37.24 -5.84
N PHE A 537 29.66 37.44 -4.52
CA PHE A 537 28.74 38.44 -3.97
C PHE A 537 29.56 39.62 -3.43
N LEU A 538 29.79 40.62 -4.28
CA LEU A 538 30.15 41.96 -3.84
C LEU A 538 28.86 42.70 -3.47
N LEU A 539 28.69 42.94 -2.16
CA LEU A 539 27.72 43.90 -1.63
C LEU A 539 28.14 45.32 -2.02
N SER A 540 27.42 45.97 -2.92
CA SER A 540 27.42 47.43 -3.00
C SER A 540 26.22 47.97 -2.24
N GLN A 541 26.48 48.43 -1.01
CA GLN A 541 25.66 49.45 -0.36
C GLN A 541 25.82 50.77 -1.12
N LEU A 542 24.72 51.42 -1.46
CA LEU A 542 24.44 52.84 -1.26
C LEU A 542 22.93 53.08 -1.37
#